data_AF-A0AAU8DJY0-F1
#
_entry.id   AF-A0AAU8DJY0-F1
#
_cell.length_a   1.000
_cell.length_b   1.000
_cell.length_c   1.000
_cell.angle_alpha   90.00
_cell.angle_beta   90.00
_cell.angle_gamma   90.00
#
_symmetry.space_group_name_H-M   'P 1'
#
loop_
_entity.id
_entity.type
_entity.pdbx_description
1 polymer ?
#
loop_
_entity_poly.entity_id
_entity_poly.type
_entity_poly.pdbx_seq_one_letter_code
_entity_poly.pdbx_strand_id
1 'polypeptide(L)'
;MMDAMLEPYRHAFAPLIDLAVLRIVIGGADVGSHLAHHPRVSHVHITGSARTHDVVVFGTGADGVRRKAAGDPLLDKPIASWKCPAAVANSSTRPPGTRTHHSPALSAQHHL
;
A
#
# COMPACT_ATOMS: atom_id res chain seq x y z
N MET A 1 2.71 23.85 11.42
CA MET A 1 3.17 24.63 10.24
C MET A 1 2.20 24.49 9.08
N MET A 2 1.83 23.27 8.69
CA MET A 2 0.80 23.03 7.65
C MET A 2 -0.61 23.44 8.11
N ASP A 3 -0.87 23.48 9.41
CA ASP A 3 -2.18 23.82 9.98
C ASP A 3 -2.63 25.25 9.62
N ALA A 4 -1.69 26.17 9.43
CA ALA A 4 -1.97 27.54 9.01
C ALA A 4 -2.55 27.63 7.59
N MET A 5 -2.35 26.60 6.77
CA MET A 5 -2.89 26.53 5.40
C MET A 5 -4.31 25.97 5.35
N LEU A 6 -4.85 25.47 6.47
CA LEU A 6 -6.15 24.84 6.50
C LEU A 6 -7.26 25.80 6.05
N GLU A 7 -7.31 27.00 6.62
CA GLU A 7 -8.36 27.97 6.31
C GLU A 7 -8.30 28.47 4.86
N PRO A 8 -7.13 28.85 4.30
CA PRO A 8 -7.02 29.12 2.88
C PRO A 8 -7.50 27.98 1.97
N TYR A 9 -7.16 26.72 2.28
CA TYR A 9 -7.63 25.59 1.48
C TYR A 9 -9.13 25.34 1.61
N ARG A 10 -9.68 25.48 2.82
CA ARG A 10 -11.13 25.37 3.03
C ARG A 10 -11.88 26.42 2.24
N HIS A 11 -11.38 27.65 2.23
CA HIS A 11 -11.99 28.73 1.45
C HIS A 11 -11.90 28.46 -0.06
N ALA A 12 -10.70 28.12 -0.56
CA ALA A 12 -10.48 27.86 -1.98
C ALA A 12 -11.30 26.68 -2.51
N PHE A 13 -11.49 25.64 -1.70
CA PHE A 13 -12.21 24.43 -2.10
C PHE A 13 -13.61 24.30 -1.49
N ALA A 14 -14.19 25.38 -0.95
CA ALA A 14 -15.49 25.36 -0.29
C ALA A 14 -16.59 24.66 -1.13
N PRO A 15 -16.73 24.91 -2.45
CA PRO A 15 -17.75 24.22 -3.25
C PRO A 15 -17.61 22.70 -3.27
N LEU A 16 -16.37 22.18 -3.28
CA LEU A 16 -16.10 20.74 -3.30
C LEU A 16 -16.33 20.10 -1.91
N ILE A 17 -16.04 20.86 -0.86
CA ILE A 17 -16.26 20.44 0.53
C ILE A 17 -17.76 20.38 0.83
N ASP A 18 -18.51 21.39 0.39
CA ASP A 18 -19.96 21.49 0.59
C ASP A 18 -20.72 20.39 -0.17
N LEU A 19 -20.23 20.04 -1.37
CA LEU A 19 -20.73 18.89 -2.14
C LEU A 19 -20.27 17.53 -1.58
N ALA A 20 -19.49 17.51 -0.49
CA ALA A 20 -18.94 16.32 0.15
C ALA A 20 -18.10 15.42 -0.78
N VAL A 21 -17.54 16.00 -1.86
CA VAL A 21 -16.62 15.30 -2.78
C VAL A 21 -15.15 15.51 -2.39
N LEU A 22 -14.87 16.46 -1.50
CA LEU A 22 -13.55 16.70 -0.91
C LEU A 22 -13.63 16.79 0.61
N ARG A 23 -12.67 16.19 1.31
CA ARG A 23 -12.47 16.34 2.76
C ARG A 23 -11.00 16.60 3.04
N ILE A 24 -10.73 17.62 3.85
CA ILE A 24 -9.38 17.95 4.32
C ILE A 24 -9.27 17.51 5.78
N VAL A 25 -8.31 16.63 6.07
CA VAL A 25 -8.04 16.12 7.41
C VAL A 25 -6.63 16.53 7.80
N ILE A 26 -6.49 17.08 9.00
CA ILE A 26 -5.20 17.39 9.61
C ILE A 26 -4.87 16.28 10.61
N GLY A 27 -3.67 15.72 10.50
CA GLY A 27 -3.25 14.62 11.34
C GLY A 27 -1.81 14.20 11.10
N GLY A 28 -1.28 13.42 12.03
CA GLY A 28 0.06 12.86 11.96
C GLY A 28 0.13 11.58 11.14
N ALA A 29 1.24 10.86 11.29
CA ALA A 29 1.48 9.59 10.61
C ALA A 29 0.46 8.50 11.00
N ASP A 30 -0.04 8.54 12.22
CA ASP A 30 -1.09 7.66 12.75
C ASP A 30 -2.42 7.85 12.00
N VAL A 31 -2.87 9.10 11.86
CA VAL A 31 -4.11 9.44 11.13
C VAL A 31 -3.97 9.08 9.66
N GLY A 32 -2.84 9.41 9.03
CA GLY A 32 -2.58 9.05 7.63
C GLY A 32 -2.56 7.54 7.41
N SER A 33 -1.93 6.78 8.31
CA SER A 33 -1.91 5.32 8.25
C SER A 33 -3.31 4.72 8.41
N HIS A 34 -4.09 5.23 9.37
CA HIS A 34 -5.47 4.79 9.57
C HIS A 34 -6.34 5.01 8.33
N LEU A 35 -6.27 6.19 7.71
CA LEU A 35 -7.04 6.51 6.51
C LEU A 35 -6.62 5.67 5.30
N ALA A 36 -5.31 5.42 5.11
CA ALA A 36 -4.82 4.58 4.01
C ALA A 36 -5.40 3.16 4.07
N HIS A 37 -5.47 2.58 5.28
CA HIS A 37 -5.99 1.23 5.49
C HIS A 37 -7.53 1.20 5.67
N HIS A 38 -8.21 2.35 5.73
CA HIS A 38 -9.64 2.41 5.99
C HIS A 38 -10.45 1.76 4.85
N PRO A 39 -11.42 0.86 5.12
CA PRO A 39 -12.08 0.04 4.09
C PRO A 39 -12.81 0.83 3.01
N ARG A 40 -13.24 2.07 3.31
CA ARG A 40 -13.91 2.96 2.35
C ARG A 40 -12.97 3.73 1.40
N VAL A 41 -11.66 3.62 1.58
CA VAL A 41 -10.66 4.23 0.69
C VAL A 41 -10.29 3.21 -0.36
N SER A 42 -10.44 3.56 -1.64
CA SER A 42 -10.13 2.65 -2.76
C SER A 42 -8.75 2.88 -3.37
N HIS A 43 -8.16 4.05 -3.15
CA HIS A 43 -6.88 4.44 -3.74
C HIS A 43 -6.16 5.42 -2.84
N VAL A 44 -4.83 5.33 -2.78
CA VAL A 44 -4.00 6.23 -1.97
C VAL A 44 -3.01 6.95 -2.86
N HIS A 45 -2.97 8.28 -2.78
CA HIS A 45 -1.89 9.06 -3.38
C HIS A 45 -1.08 9.70 -2.26
N ILE A 46 0.22 9.46 -2.24
CA ILE A 46 1.11 10.00 -1.22
C ILE A 46 2.25 10.77 -1.86
N THR A 47 2.47 11.99 -1.36
CA THR A 47 3.64 12.79 -1.66
C THR A 47 4.47 12.86 -0.38
N GLY A 48 5.66 12.25 -0.40
CA GLY A 48 6.46 12.10 0.81
C GLY A 48 7.75 11.31 0.62
N SER A 49 8.40 11.01 1.74
CA SER A 49 9.66 10.27 1.77
C SER A 49 9.45 8.77 1.51
N ALA A 50 10.50 8.07 1.06
CA ALA A 50 10.49 6.61 0.96
C ALA A 50 10.16 5.94 2.29
N ARG A 51 10.59 6.52 3.42
CA ARG A 51 10.26 6.03 4.77
C ARG A 51 8.76 6.08 5.05
N THR A 52 8.08 7.17 4.68
CA THR A 52 6.64 7.31 4.88
C THR A 52 5.89 6.30 4.01
N HIS A 53 6.30 6.13 2.75
CA HIS A 53 5.78 5.10 1.86
C HIS A 53 5.93 3.70 2.48
N ASP A 54 7.12 3.34 2.94
CA ASP A 54 7.39 2.01 3.49
C ASP A 54 6.52 1.72 4.72
N VAL A 55 6.34 2.71 5.60
CA VAL A 55 5.46 2.58 6.77
C VAL A 55 4.01 2.35 6.37
N VAL A 56 3.52 3.05 5.35
CA VAL A 56 2.14 2.91 4.88
C VAL A 56 1.94 1.57 4.14
N VAL A 57 2.92 1.13 3.34
CA VAL A 57 2.78 -0.06 2.49
C VAL A 57 3.11 -1.35 3.25
N PHE A 58 4.15 -1.36 4.10
CA PHE A 58 4.66 -2.56 4.75
C PHE A 58 4.47 -2.56 6.29
N GLY A 59 4.18 -1.41 6.88
CA GLY A 59 4.07 -1.23 8.32
C GLY A 59 5.37 -0.76 8.99
N THR A 60 5.33 -0.61 10.31
CA THR A 60 6.46 -0.11 11.11
C THR A 60 7.33 -1.25 11.69
N GLY A 61 8.58 -0.92 12.04
CA GLY A 61 9.45 -1.80 12.84
C GLY A 61 9.97 -3.02 12.06
N ALA A 62 10.40 -4.04 12.81
CA ALA A 62 10.99 -5.27 12.24
C ALA A 62 10.03 -6.01 11.30
N ASP A 63 8.74 -6.00 11.60
CA ASP A 63 7.72 -6.59 10.72
C ASP A 63 7.60 -5.87 9.39
N GLY A 64 7.66 -4.53 9.38
CA GLY A 64 7.68 -3.76 8.14
C GLY A 64 8.90 -4.05 7.28
N VAL A 65 10.08 -4.19 7.89
CA VAL A 65 11.31 -4.57 7.18
C VAL A 65 11.19 -5.97 6.58
N ARG A 66 10.66 -6.94 7.36
CA ARG A 66 10.43 -8.30 6.89
C ARG A 66 9.45 -8.35 5.71
N ARG A 67 8.30 -7.67 5.82
CA ARG A 67 7.29 -7.57 4.76
C ARG A 67 7.86 -6.95 3.49
N LYS A 68 8.62 -5.86 3.63
CA LYS A 68 9.30 -5.21 2.51
C LYS A 68 10.29 -6.14 1.82
N ALA A 69 11.11 -6.86 2.59
CA ALA A 69 12.07 -7.83 2.05
C ALA A 69 11.39 -9.03 1.36
N ALA A 70 10.23 -9.46 1.88
CA ALA A 70 9.43 -10.56 1.32
C ALA A 70 8.53 -10.12 0.15
N GLY A 71 8.38 -8.83 -0.12
CA GLY A 71 7.43 -8.31 -1.12
C GLY A 71 5.97 -8.53 -0.74
N ASP A 72 5.67 -8.57 0.56
CA ASP A 72 4.35 -8.84 1.14
C ASP A 72 3.74 -7.56 1.72
N PRO A 73 3.13 -6.67 0.90
CA PRO A 73 2.57 -5.42 1.39
C PRO A 73 1.38 -5.65 2.32
N LEU A 74 1.31 -4.84 3.38
CA LEU A 74 0.15 -4.77 4.26
C LEU A 74 -1.02 -4.03 3.59
N LEU A 75 -0.71 -3.04 2.76
CA LEU A 75 -1.70 -2.28 2.00
C LEU A 75 -2.14 -3.09 0.77
N ASP A 76 -3.43 -3.43 0.73
CA ASP A 76 -4.08 -4.20 -0.35
C ASP A 76 -4.59 -3.33 -1.51
N LYS A 77 -4.38 -2.01 -1.43
CA LYS A 77 -4.89 -1.03 -2.38
C LYS A 77 -3.79 -0.46 -3.25
N PRO A 78 -4.14 0.01 -4.47
CA PRO A 78 -3.16 0.69 -5.28
C PRO A 78 -2.76 2.02 -4.61
N ILE A 79 -1.46 2.27 -4.59
CA ILE A 79 -0.84 3.47 -4.05
C ILE A 79 0.09 4.11 -5.09
N ALA A 80 -0.04 5.42 -5.29
CA ALA A 80 0.86 6.20 -6.12
C ALA A 80 1.80 7.03 -5.24
N SER A 81 3.11 6.88 -5.45
CA SER A 81 4.15 7.62 -4.75
C SER A 81 5.24 8.06 -5.73
N TRP A 82 5.50 9.37 -5.80
CA TRP A 82 6.44 9.96 -6.77
C TRP A 82 7.89 9.45 -6.63
N LYS A 83 8.29 8.89 -5.48
CA LYS A 83 9.68 8.48 -5.21
C LYS A 83 10.00 6.99 -5.43
N CYS A 84 9.11 6.17 -5.99
CA CYS A 84 9.43 4.77 -6.31
C CYS A 84 8.76 4.31 -7.61
N PRO A 85 9.49 3.77 -8.60
CA PRO A 85 8.91 3.20 -9.82
C PRO A 85 8.26 1.81 -9.61
N ALA A 86 7.88 1.44 -8.38
CA ALA A 86 7.28 0.15 -8.07
C ALA A 86 5.92 0.33 -7.39
N ALA A 87 4.92 0.71 -8.17
CA ALA A 87 3.52 0.62 -7.80
C ALA A 87 2.79 -0.24 -8.83
N VAL A 88 2.96 -1.56 -8.72
CA VAL A 88 1.95 -2.57 -9.06
C VAL A 88 2.48 -3.93 -8.63
N ALA A 89 1.82 -4.52 -7.63
CA ALA A 89 1.72 -5.97 -7.49
C ALA A 89 0.33 -6.23 -6.89
N ASN A 90 -0.68 -6.32 -7.76
CA ASN A 90 -1.97 -6.91 -7.42
C ASN A 90 -1.74 -8.42 -7.19
N SER A 91 -1.74 -8.86 -5.94
CA SER A 91 -1.79 -10.29 -5.63
C SER A 91 -3.24 -10.76 -5.62
N SER A 92 -3.81 -10.89 -6.82
CA SER A 92 -4.83 -11.93 -7.04
C SER A 92 -4.17 -13.32 -6.96
N THR A 93 -3.59 -13.67 -5.81
CA THR A 93 -3.11 -15.01 -5.49
C THR A 93 -3.42 -15.33 -4.03
N ARG A 94 -4.67 -15.77 -3.88
CA ARG A 94 -5.24 -16.74 -2.93
C ARG A 94 -4.20 -17.64 -2.19
N PRO A 95 -4.44 -18.00 -0.90
CA PRO A 95 -3.49 -18.65 0.03
C PRO A 95 -3.04 -20.07 -0.38
N PRO A 96 -2.01 -20.65 0.28
CA PRO A 96 -1.35 -21.88 -0.16
C PRO A 96 -2.26 -23.09 0.07
N GLY A 97 -2.90 -23.55 -1.01
CA GLY A 97 -3.45 -24.89 -1.09
C GLY A 97 -2.33 -25.90 -1.26
N THR A 98 -2.21 -26.81 -0.30
CA THR A 98 -1.38 -28.01 -0.32
C THR A 98 -1.42 -28.70 -1.68
N ARG A 99 -0.30 -28.68 -2.42
CA ARG A 99 -0.09 -29.60 -3.55
C ARG A 99 0.79 -30.74 -3.08
N THR A 100 0.16 -31.74 -2.47
CA THR A 100 0.68 -33.11 -2.50
C THR A 100 0.47 -33.63 -3.92
N HIS A 101 1.53 -33.68 -4.72
CA HIS A 101 1.56 -34.58 -5.87
C HIS A 101 2.91 -35.30 -5.92
N HIS A 102 2.79 -36.59 -5.63
CA HIS A 102 3.73 -37.68 -5.80
C HIS A 102 4.72 -37.49 -6.95
N SER A 103 6.02 -37.65 -6.63
CA SER A 103 7.00 -38.18 -7.58
C SER A 103 6.57 -39.56 -8.08
N PRO A 104 6.81 -39.86 -9.37
CA PRO A 104 7.27 -41.17 -9.74
C PRO A 104 8.68 -41.08 -10.31
N ALA A 105 9.59 -41.82 -9.69
CA ALA A 105 10.87 -42.19 -10.26
C ALA A 105 10.65 -43.17 -11.44
N LEU A 106 11.39 -42.97 -12.54
CA LEU A 106 11.78 -43.99 -13.54
C LEU A 106 12.78 -43.29 -14.49
N SER A 107 14.10 -43.45 -14.36
CA SER A 107 15.01 -44.54 -14.77
C SER A 107 15.19 -44.74 -16.29
N ALA A 108 16.45 -44.97 -16.67
CA ALA A 108 17.03 -45.44 -17.95
C ALA A 108 17.17 -44.40 -19.09
N GLN A 109 18.39 -43.93 -19.40
CA GLN A 109 19.40 -44.52 -20.32
C GLN A 109 18.97 -44.51 -21.79
N HIS A 110 19.70 -43.78 -22.64
CA HIS A 110 20.39 -44.35 -23.81
C HIS A 110 21.35 -43.34 -24.45
N HIS A 111 22.56 -43.85 -24.75
CA HIS A 111 23.59 -43.26 -25.60
C HIS A 111 23.08 -42.96 -27.02
N LEU A 112 23.41 -41.80 -27.56
CA LEU A 112 24.43 -41.58 -28.61
C LEU A 112 24.64 -40.07 -28.82
#